data_AF-A0A965BJN8-F1
#
_entry.id   AF-A0A965BJN8-F1
#
_cell.length_a   1.000
_cell.length_b   1.000
_cell.length_c   1.000
_cell.angle_alpha   90.00
_cell.angle_beta   90.00
_cell.angle_gamma   90.00
#
_symmetry.space_group_name_H-M   'P 1'
#
loop_
_entity.id
_entity.type
_entity.pdbx_description
1 polymer ?
#
loop_
_entity_poly.entity_id
_entity_poly.type
_entity_poly.pdbx_seq_one_letter_code
_entity_poly.pdbx_strand_id
1 'polypeptide(L)'
;MSLSIIPDTLSRLRSRRAIVAGLGTVLGGAALAACGGEAAPAAAPTKAAAAAPTTAAAAATKAPEATKAPEPTKAPAAAPTTAPAAGAATPTAGPAPARTAKGGLRKSTSGYKGTLNLWVLGYTAGNAFANPFDNAIVQFQADNPDIKVEIIGYPPTDEGFTKLTTALQSGQGVDLLRLPSDRLPGYVKDDLVEAIDTYLTDADKADILPNVLDVTRIKDKKASAWPLWVVPMGIYVNKTVF
;
A
#
# COMPACT_ATOMS: atom_id res chain seq x y z
N MET A 1 55.10 2.23 40.84
CA MET A 1 54.78 3.32 39.90
C MET A 1 53.27 3.22 39.64
N SER A 2 52.36 3.78 40.46
CA SER A 2 52.12 5.20 40.80
C SER A 2 52.15 6.06 39.53
N LEU A 3 51.08 6.71 39.05
CA LEU A 3 50.01 7.53 39.66
C LEU A 3 48.77 7.48 38.68
N SER A 4 47.51 7.35 39.12
CA SER A 4 46.61 8.42 39.64
C SER A 4 45.99 9.27 38.50
N ILE A 5 44.71 9.67 38.39
CA ILE A 5 43.43 9.51 39.13
C ILE A 5 42.42 10.51 38.48
N ILE A 6 41.14 10.09 38.29
CA ILE A 6 39.88 10.88 38.54
C ILE A 6 39.37 11.93 37.47
N PRO A 7 38.04 12.25 37.36
CA PRO A 7 37.07 11.59 36.45
C PRO A 7 36.04 12.62 35.87
N ASP A 8 34.72 12.30 35.88
CA ASP A 8 33.53 13.15 35.67
C ASP A 8 33.17 13.51 34.22
N THR A 9 32.02 13.08 33.68
CA THR A 9 30.73 13.55 34.20
C THR A 9 29.58 12.57 33.87
N LEU A 10 28.99 12.00 34.92
CA LEU A 10 27.58 11.63 34.96
C LEU A 10 26.76 12.92 35.13
N SER A 11 25.76 13.15 34.26
CA SER A 11 24.47 13.81 34.58
C SER A 11 23.88 14.46 33.33
N ARG A 12 22.76 13.92 32.85
CA ARG A 12 21.53 14.68 32.61
C ARG A 12 20.36 13.73 32.33
N LEU A 13 19.71 13.39 33.44
CA LEU A 13 18.27 13.35 33.66
C LEU A 13 17.41 12.59 32.63
N ARG A 14 17.06 11.36 33.04
CA ARG A 14 15.67 10.93 33.12
C ARG A 14 14.86 11.97 33.91
N SER A 15 13.81 12.54 33.31
CA SER A 15 12.57 12.98 33.98
C SER A 15 11.81 13.96 33.09
N ARG A 16 10.68 13.53 32.51
CA ARG A 16 9.49 14.37 32.29
C ARG A 16 8.23 13.48 32.34
N ARG A 17 7.78 13.18 33.56
CA ARG A 17 6.37 12.82 33.84
C ARG A 17 5.80 13.93 34.72
N ALA A 18 4.73 14.60 34.25
CA ALA A 18 3.66 15.25 35.03
C ALA A 18 2.78 15.99 33.99
N ILE A 19 1.54 15.56 33.75
CA ILE A 19 0.34 15.86 34.54
C ILE A 19 0.09 17.37 34.61
N VAL A 20 -0.88 17.85 33.82
CA VAL A 20 -1.69 19.02 34.17
C VAL A 20 -3.15 18.66 33.91
N ALA A 21 -3.86 18.46 35.02
CA ALA A 21 -5.31 18.51 35.12
C ALA A 21 -5.69 19.88 35.70
N GLY A 22 -6.84 20.42 35.27
CA GLY A 22 -7.46 21.62 35.86
C GLY A 22 -8.46 22.24 34.87
N LEU A 23 -9.73 21.83 34.92
CA LEU A 23 -10.86 22.43 35.64
C LEU A 23 -11.36 23.77 35.05
N GLY A 24 -12.61 23.78 34.61
CA GLY A 24 -13.33 24.98 34.19
C GLY A 24 -14.78 24.70 33.78
N THR A 25 -15.64 24.46 34.77
CA THR A 25 -17.09 24.28 34.64
C THR A 25 -17.79 25.64 34.78
N VAL A 26 -18.64 26.06 33.83
CA VAL A 26 -19.79 26.97 34.10
C VAL A 26 -20.97 26.62 33.19
N LEU A 27 -22.12 26.40 33.87
CA LEU A 27 -23.56 26.40 33.53
C LEU A 27 -23.98 26.79 32.09
N GLY A 28 -24.88 26.07 31.40
CA GLY A 28 -26.33 25.92 31.67
C GLY A 28 -27.10 26.82 30.69
N GLY A 29 -27.94 26.36 29.76
CA GLY A 29 -29.26 25.77 29.92
C GLY A 29 -30.12 26.07 28.67
N ALA A 30 -31.15 25.25 28.46
CA ALA A 30 -32.06 25.09 27.31
C ALA A 30 -32.71 26.34 26.68
N ALA A 31 -33.05 26.27 25.37
CA ALA A 31 -34.42 26.01 24.87
C ALA A 31 -34.74 26.65 23.49
N LEU A 32 -35.37 25.81 22.64
CA LEU A 32 -36.45 26.05 21.67
C LEU A 32 -36.42 27.16 20.59
N ALA A 33 -36.91 26.70 19.43
CA ALA A 33 -37.23 27.41 18.19
C ALA A 33 -38.32 28.50 18.31
N ALA A 34 -38.29 29.47 17.39
CA ALA A 34 -39.46 29.88 16.58
C ALA A 34 -39.10 31.00 15.57
N CYS A 35 -39.77 30.94 14.42
CA CYS A 35 -39.83 31.93 13.35
C CYS A 35 -40.45 33.28 13.76
N GLY A 36 -40.23 34.31 12.94
CA GLY A 36 -41.18 35.43 12.79
C GLY A 36 -40.50 36.79 12.80
N GLY A 37 -40.57 37.50 11.67
CA GLY A 37 -39.95 38.82 11.48
C GLY A 37 -40.76 40.00 12.01
N GLU A 38 -40.13 41.17 12.00
CA GLU A 38 -40.72 42.51 11.93
C GLU A 38 -39.60 43.51 11.58
N ALA A 39 -39.94 44.63 10.94
CA ALA A 39 -39.11 45.43 10.04
C ALA A 39 -38.43 46.70 10.59
N ALA A 40 -37.39 47.12 9.84
CA ALA A 40 -36.91 48.49 9.54
C ALA A 40 -36.14 49.32 10.62
N PRO A 41 -35.34 50.37 10.25
CA PRO A 41 -35.03 50.93 8.91
C PRO A 41 -33.53 51.24 8.58
N ALA A 42 -33.28 51.34 7.27
CA ALA A 42 -32.45 52.28 6.49
C ALA A 42 -30.97 52.61 6.85
N ALA A 43 -30.06 52.27 5.92
CA ALA A 43 -28.96 53.13 5.47
C ALA A 43 -28.62 52.85 3.98
N ALA A 44 -28.29 53.93 3.25
CA ALA A 44 -28.24 54.05 1.79
C ALA A 44 -26.92 53.54 1.14
N PRO A 45 -26.84 53.44 -0.22
CA PRO A 45 -26.01 52.46 -0.93
C PRO A 45 -24.68 52.99 -1.50
N THR A 46 -23.74 52.10 -1.82
CA THR A 46 -22.58 52.40 -2.68
C THR A 46 -22.48 51.42 -3.86
N LYS A 47 -22.95 51.91 -5.02
CA LYS A 47 -22.48 51.75 -6.41
C LYS A 47 -21.67 50.50 -6.80
N ALA A 48 -22.27 49.64 -7.62
CA ALA A 48 -21.57 48.72 -8.53
C ALA A 48 -21.82 49.15 -9.99
N ALA A 49 -20.76 49.16 -10.80
CA ALA A 49 -20.74 49.61 -12.19
C ALA A 49 -21.03 48.47 -13.19
N ALA A 50 -21.46 48.89 -14.37
CA ALA A 50 -22.20 48.16 -15.39
C ALA A 50 -21.40 47.15 -16.23
N ALA A 51 -22.11 46.13 -16.73
CA ALA A 51 -21.72 45.31 -17.88
C ALA A 51 -22.46 45.78 -19.15
N ALA A 52 -21.76 45.71 -20.27
CA ALA A 52 -22.12 46.22 -21.60
C ALA A 52 -23.24 45.42 -22.31
N PRO A 53 -23.90 45.98 -23.35
CA PRO A 53 -24.98 45.33 -24.09
C PRO A 53 -24.47 44.65 -25.37
N THR A 54 -25.14 43.58 -25.83
CA THR A 54 -25.30 43.31 -27.28
C THR A 54 -26.32 42.18 -27.59
N THR A 55 -27.29 42.55 -28.42
CA THR A 55 -27.90 41.85 -29.57
C THR A 55 -28.90 40.68 -29.41
N ALA A 56 -30.14 41.04 -29.73
CA ALA A 56 -31.20 40.41 -30.55
C ALA A 56 -31.33 38.87 -30.69
N ALA A 57 -32.58 38.45 -30.49
CA ALA A 57 -33.12 37.11 -30.56
C ALA A 57 -33.05 36.43 -31.94
N ALA A 58 -32.69 35.15 -31.93
CA ALA A 58 -32.93 34.21 -33.01
C ALA A 58 -34.10 33.27 -32.65
N ALA A 59 -34.88 32.92 -33.67
CA ALA A 59 -36.20 32.30 -33.60
C ALA A 59 -36.21 30.86 -33.01
N ALA A 60 -37.36 30.54 -32.41
CA ALA A 60 -37.69 29.24 -31.83
C ALA A 60 -37.69 28.12 -32.88
N THR A 61 -36.88 27.09 -32.64
CA THR A 61 -36.92 25.81 -33.36
C THR A 61 -37.74 24.82 -32.54
N LYS A 62 -38.71 24.14 -33.18
CA LYS A 62 -39.61 23.16 -32.54
C LYS A 62 -38.84 22.01 -31.89
N ALA A 63 -39.29 21.61 -30.70
CA ALA A 63 -38.81 20.43 -29.99
C ALA A 63 -39.13 19.14 -30.75
N PRO A 64 -38.21 18.16 -30.83
CA PRO A 64 -38.50 16.85 -31.40
C PRO A 64 -39.39 16.03 -30.45
N GLU A 65 -40.31 15.26 -31.04
CA GLU A 65 -41.21 14.33 -30.36
C GLU A 65 -40.47 13.30 -29.50
N ALA A 66 -41.04 13.02 -28.32
CA ALA A 66 -40.53 12.02 -27.39
C ALA A 66 -40.59 10.62 -28.01
N THR A 67 -39.41 10.04 -28.26
CA THR A 67 -39.30 8.65 -28.68
C THR A 67 -39.67 7.74 -27.50
N LYS A 68 -40.65 6.87 -27.71
CA LYS A 68 -41.15 5.90 -26.74
C LYS A 68 -40.03 4.95 -26.31
N ALA A 69 -39.86 4.78 -24.99
CA ALA A 69 -38.91 3.84 -24.41
C ALA A 69 -39.23 2.39 -24.84
N PRO A 70 -38.23 1.56 -25.20
CA PRO A 70 -38.45 0.16 -25.50
C PRO A 70 -38.94 -0.60 -24.26
N GLU A 71 -39.90 -1.50 -24.46
CA GLU A 71 -40.41 -2.39 -23.40
C GLU A 71 -39.30 -3.28 -22.82
N PRO A 72 -39.36 -3.64 -21.52
CA PRO A 72 -38.33 -4.41 -20.86
C PRO A 72 -38.27 -5.81 -21.45
N THR A 73 -37.12 -6.15 -22.05
CA THR A 73 -36.80 -7.52 -22.43
C THR A 73 -36.70 -8.35 -21.16
N LYS A 74 -37.52 -9.41 -21.06
CA LYS A 74 -37.48 -10.39 -19.98
C LYS A 74 -36.09 -11.04 -19.93
N ALA A 75 -35.35 -10.78 -18.84
CA ALA A 75 -34.07 -11.42 -18.59
C ALA A 75 -34.24 -12.95 -18.52
N PRO A 76 -33.31 -13.76 -19.08
CA PRO A 76 -33.31 -15.20 -18.91
C PRO A 76 -33.28 -15.57 -17.43
N ALA A 77 -34.08 -16.56 -17.05
CA ALA A 77 -34.02 -17.15 -15.71
C ALA A 77 -32.59 -17.67 -15.46
N ALA A 78 -31.98 -17.24 -14.36
CA ALA A 78 -30.67 -17.72 -13.94
C ALA A 78 -30.73 -19.23 -13.71
N ALA A 79 -29.93 -19.98 -14.48
CA ALA A 79 -29.64 -21.37 -14.16
C ALA A 79 -28.93 -21.41 -12.80
N PRO A 80 -29.16 -22.43 -11.96
CA PRO A 80 -28.50 -22.55 -10.67
C PRO A 80 -26.98 -22.64 -10.87
N THR A 81 -26.27 -21.64 -10.36
CA THR A 81 -24.81 -21.69 -10.24
C THR A 81 -24.46 -22.79 -9.25
N THR A 82 -23.97 -23.92 -9.76
CA THR A 82 -23.25 -24.90 -8.94
C THR A 82 -22.02 -24.23 -8.36
N ALA A 83 -21.94 -24.15 -7.04
CA ALA A 83 -20.75 -23.73 -6.32
C ALA A 83 -19.53 -24.56 -6.80
N PRO A 84 -18.38 -23.94 -7.11
CA PRO A 84 -17.18 -24.71 -7.41
C PRO A 84 -16.84 -25.57 -6.19
N ALA A 85 -16.75 -26.89 -6.42
CA ALA A 85 -16.33 -27.83 -5.40
C ALA A 85 -14.98 -27.40 -4.82
N ALA A 86 -14.96 -27.12 -3.52
CA ALA A 86 -13.74 -27.00 -2.74
C ALA A 86 -13.00 -28.34 -2.80
N GLY A 87 -11.99 -28.43 -3.66
CA GLY A 87 -11.28 -29.68 -3.87
C GLY A 87 -10.26 -29.66 -5.01
N ALA A 88 -9.65 -28.52 -5.31
CA ALA A 88 -8.42 -28.54 -6.10
C ALA A 88 -7.28 -28.93 -5.16
N ALA A 89 -6.96 -30.22 -5.09
CA ALA A 89 -5.76 -30.71 -4.45
C ALA A 89 -4.56 -29.92 -5.02
N THR A 90 -3.83 -29.25 -4.13
CA THR A 90 -2.62 -28.51 -4.48
C THR A 90 -1.64 -29.50 -5.13
N PRO A 91 -1.15 -29.27 -6.36
CA PRO A 91 -0.14 -30.14 -6.95
C PRO A 91 1.09 -30.16 -6.04
N THR A 92 1.44 -31.33 -5.52
CA THR A 92 2.72 -31.54 -4.86
C THR A 92 3.79 -31.42 -5.93
N ALA A 93 4.51 -30.29 -5.93
CA ALA A 93 5.64 -30.09 -6.82
C ALA A 93 6.71 -31.15 -6.56
N GLY A 94 7.34 -31.66 -7.62
CA GLY A 94 8.47 -32.57 -7.50
C GLY A 94 9.62 -31.96 -6.70
N PRO A 95 10.57 -32.77 -6.19
CA PRO A 95 11.64 -32.28 -5.34
C PRO A 95 12.46 -31.22 -6.07
N ALA A 96 12.48 -29.99 -5.53
CA ALA A 96 13.40 -28.97 -6.02
C ALA A 96 14.85 -29.46 -5.81
N PRO A 97 15.78 -29.19 -6.74
CA PRO A 97 17.17 -29.59 -6.59
C PRO A 97 17.75 -29.07 -5.26
N ALA A 98 18.60 -29.86 -4.61
CA ALA A 98 19.21 -29.50 -3.35
C ALA A 98 20.04 -28.21 -3.50
N ARG A 99 19.73 -27.20 -2.68
CA ARG A 99 20.40 -25.89 -2.67
C ARG A 99 21.32 -25.82 -1.46
N THR A 100 22.50 -25.24 -1.64
CA THR A 100 23.51 -25.13 -0.58
C THR A 100 23.66 -23.68 -0.13
N ALA A 101 23.62 -23.45 1.18
CA ALA A 101 23.91 -22.15 1.77
C ALA A 101 25.38 -21.77 1.54
N LYS A 102 25.64 -20.54 1.07
CA LYS A 102 26.95 -19.90 0.98
C LYS A 102 27.40 -19.18 2.26
N GLY A 103 26.52 -18.97 3.23
CA GLY A 103 26.79 -18.15 4.43
C GLY A 103 26.73 -16.65 4.14
N GLY A 104 26.79 -15.86 5.21
CA GLY A 104 27.11 -14.43 5.13
C GLY A 104 25.93 -13.48 5.02
N LEU A 105 24.69 -13.94 5.20
CA LEU A 105 23.58 -13.01 5.41
C LEU A 105 23.56 -12.49 6.84
N ARG A 106 22.96 -11.31 7.04
CA ARG A 106 22.77 -10.73 8.37
C ARG A 106 21.90 -11.65 9.23
N LYS A 107 22.36 -11.90 10.46
CA LYS A 107 21.56 -12.57 11.49
C LYS A 107 20.54 -11.61 12.08
N SER A 108 19.33 -12.10 12.31
CA SER A 108 18.27 -11.36 12.96
C SER A 108 18.62 -11.08 14.41
N THR A 109 18.41 -9.83 14.83
CA THR A 109 18.58 -9.39 16.22
C THR A 109 17.24 -9.15 16.91
N SER A 110 16.12 -9.48 16.27
CA SER A 110 14.77 -9.18 16.80
C SER A 110 14.34 -10.11 17.94
N GLY A 111 15.04 -11.23 18.14
CA GLY A 111 14.61 -12.28 19.07
C GLY A 111 13.39 -13.08 18.61
N TYR A 112 12.88 -12.81 17.40
CA TYR A 112 11.75 -13.53 16.82
C TYR A 112 12.08 -15.02 16.63
N LYS A 113 11.11 -15.88 16.96
CA LYS A 113 11.14 -17.32 16.70
C LYS A 113 9.78 -17.72 16.15
N GLY A 114 9.73 -18.34 14.98
CA GLY A 114 8.47 -18.67 14.33
C GLY A 114 8.56 -18.78 12.82
N THR A 115 7.40 -18.78 12.17
CA THR A 115 7.25 -18.87 10.73
C THR A 115 6.80 -17.53 10.16
N LEU A 116 7.56 -17.03 9.19
CA LEU A 116 7.19 -15.89 8.35
C LEU A 116 6.57 -16.39 7.04
N ASN A 117 5.48 -15.76 6.62
CA ASN A 117 4.80 -16.03 5.36
C ASN A 117 5.22 -15.02 4.30
N LEU A 118 5.94 -15.49 3.29
CA LEU A 118 6.37 -14.71 2.14
C LEU A 118 5.46 -15.00 0.94
N TRP A 119 4.67 -14.03 0.52
CA TRP A 119 3.80 -14.13 -0.65
C TRP A 119 4.53 -13.72 -1.92
N VAL A 120 4.55 -14.59 -2.94
CA VAL A 120 5.33 -14.35 -4.17
C VAL A 120 4.47 -14.54 -5.42
N LEU A 121 4.34 -13.47 -6.20
CA LEU A 121 3.66 -13.48 -7.48
C LEU A 121 4.31 -14.48 -8.45
N GLY A 122 3.51 -15.42 -8.97
CA GLY A 122 3.95 -16.42 -9.95
C GLY A 122 4.82 -17.53 -9.37
N TYR A 123 4.92 -17.64 -8.04
CA TYR A 123 5.71 -18.69 -7.42
C TYR A 123 5.06 -20.06 -7.59
N THR A 124 5.86 -21.00 -8.06
CA THR A 124 5.59 -22.43 -7.99
C THR A 124 6.92 -23.11 -7.70
N ALA A 125 6.96 -23.93 -6.65
CA ALA A 125 8.18 -24.58 -6.20
C ALA A 125 8.88 -25.31 -7.36
N GLY A 126 10.19 -25.12 -7.47
CA GLY A 126 11.01 -25.74 -8.52
C GLY A 126 10.99 -25.06 -9.89
N ASN A 127 10.17 -24.01 -10.11
CA ASN A 127 10.22 -23.26 -11.36
C ASN A 127 11.44 -22.31 -11.39
N ALA A 128 11.92 -21.96 -12.59
CA ALA A 128 13.13 -21.13 -12.74
C ALA A 128 12.98 -19.73 -12.11
N PHE A 129 11.76 -19.20 -12.11
CA PHE A 129 11.42 -17.90 -11.53
C PHE A 129 11.47 -17.91 -9.98
N ALA A 130 11.16 -19.04 -9.37
CA ALA A 130 11.12 -19.27 -7.92
C ALA A 130 12.51 -19.53 -7.33
N ASN A 131 13.45 -20.03 -8.15
CA ASN A 131 14.80 -20.40 -7.70
C ASN A 131 15.52 -19.32 -6.89
N PRO A 132 15.48 -18.02 -7.24
CA PRO A 132 16.13 -16.99 -6.43
C PRO A 132 15.56 -16.87 -5.01
N PHE A 133 14.23 -16.96 -4.86
CA PHE A 133 13.59 -16.91 -3.55
C PHE A 133 13.93 -18.13 -2.70
N ASP A 134 13.85 -19.32 -3.30
CA ASP A 134 14.20 -20.55 -2.62
C ASP A 134 15.67 -20.52 -2.14
N ASN A 135 16.60 -20.07 -2.99
CA ASN A 135 18.02 -19.93 -2.64
C ASN A 135 18.22 -18.94 -1.48
N ALA A 136 17.56 -17.78 -1.55
CA ALA A 136 17.65 -16.76 -0.52
C ALA A 136 17.09 -17.28 0.82
N ILE A 137 16.00 -18.04 0.80
CA ILE A 137 15.38 -18.61 2.00
C ILE A 137 16.25 -19.72 2.60
N VAL A 138 16.80 -20.62 1.79
CA VAL A 138 17.74 -21.64 2.26
C VAL A 138 18.92 -20.98 2.98
N GLN A 139 19.47 -19.90 2.41
CA GLN A 139 20.54 -19.16 3.06
C GLN A 139 20.09 -18.48 4.36
N PHE A 140 18.97 -17.76 4.31
CA PHE A 140 18.45 -17.02 5.45
C PHE A 140 18.17 -17.93 6.64
N GLN A 141 17.52 -19.08 6.42
CA GLN A 141 17.20 -20.04 7.47
C GLN A 141 18.45 -20.73 8.03
N ALA A 142 19.49 -20.95 7.20
CA ALA A 142 20.77 -21.47 7.69
C ALA A 142 21.46 -20.49 8.67
N ASP A 143 21.40 -19.19 8.38
CA ASP A 143 21.96 -18.15 9.25
C ASP A 143 21.03 -17.81 10.44
N ASN A 144 19.73 -18.11 10.33
CA ASN A 144 18.67 -17.80 11.29
C ASN A 144 17.80 -19.04 11.62
N PRO A 145 18.33 -20.04 12.34
CA PRO A 145 17.68 -21.35 12.51
C PRO A 145 16.34 -21.30 13.28
N ASP A 146 16.11 -20.23 14.05
CA ASP A 146 14.86 -20.02 14.77
C ASP A 146 13.72 -19.44 13.91
N ILE A 147 14.04 -18.99 12.70
CA ILE A 147 13.10 -18.31 11.80
C ILE A 147 12.89 -19.20 10.59
N LYS A 148 11.67 -19.71 10.44
CA LYS A 148 11.21 -20.38 9.23
C LYS A 148 10.56 -19.36 8.30
N VAL A 149 10.67 -19.61 7.01
CA VAL A 149 10.03 -18.82 5.96
C VAL A 149 9.28 -19.78 5.06
N GLU A 150 7.97 -19.59 4.96
CA GLU A 150 7.09 -20.33 4.07
C GLU A 150 6.72 -19.44 2.88
N ILE A 151 6.87 -19.96 1.66
CA ILE A 151 6.54 -19.21 0.45
C ILE A 151 5.13 -19.58 0.01
N ILE A 152 4.28 -18.58 -0.16
CA ILE A 152 2.92 -18.72 -0.66
C ILE A 152 2.85 -18.10 -2.06
N GLY A 153 2.64 -18.94 -3.07
CA GLY A 153 2.47 -18.47 -4.44
C GLY A 153 1.06 -17.92 -4.70
N TYR A 154 0.98 -16.86 -5.50
CA TYR A 154 -0.29 -16.39 -6.05
C TYR A 154 -0.16 -16.05 -7.55
N PRO A 155 -1.19 -16.32 -8.36
CA PRO A 155 -1.10 -16.14 -9.81
C PRO A 155 -1.14 -14.67 -10.23
N PRO A 156 -0.58 -14.30 -11.40
CA PRO A 156 -0.67 -12.96 -11.97
C PRO A 156 -2.03 -12.72 -12.65
N THR A 157 -3.10 -12.99 -11.93
CA THR A 157 -4.49 -12.81 -12.37
C THR A 157 -5.22 -11.93 -11.37
N ASP A 158 -6.34 -11.34 -11.79
CA ASP A 158 -7.17 -10.52 -10.89
C ASP A 158 -7.68 -11.31 -9.68
N GLU A 159 -7.94 -12.61 -9.84
CA GLU A 159 -8.27 -13.49 -8.72
C GLU A 159 -7.09 -13.59 -7.72
N GLY A 160 -5.86 -13.79 -8.21
CA GLY A 160 -4.67 -13.86 -7.38
C GLY A 160 -4.43 -12.55 -6.61
N PHE A 161 -4.59 -11.41 -7.27
CA PHE A 161 -4.48 -10.10 -6.62
C PHE A 161 -5.62 -9.87 -5.61
N THR A 162 -6.85 -10.28 -5.93
CA THR A 162 -7.98 -10.18 -5.00
C THR A 162 -7.70 -10.98 -3.73
N LYS A 163 -7.20 -12.21 -3.86
CA LYS A 163 -6.81 -13.06 -2.72
C LYS A 163 -5.74 -12.39 -1.85
N LEU A 164 -4.68 -11.84 -2.47
CA LEU A 164 -3.64 -11.11 -1.75
C LEU A 164 -4.22 -9.90 -1.00
N THR A 165 -5.02 -9.07 -1.68
CA THR A 165 -5.63 -7.89 -1.06
C THR A 165 -6.51 -8.24 0.13
N THR A 166 -7.33 -9.30 0.03
CA THR A 166 -8.14 -9.78 1.15
C THR A 166 -7.28 -10.25 2.33
N ALA A 167 -6.16 -10.95 2.07
CA ALA A 167 -5.24 -11.38 3.12
C ALA A 167 -4.55 -10.20 3.82
N LEU A 168 -4.18 -9.15 3.07
CA LEU A 168 -3.64 -7.92 3.64
C LEU A 168 -4.68 -7.18 4.48
N GLN A 169 -5.91 -7.05 3.99
CA GLN A 169 -7.01 -6.38 4.69
C GLN A 169 -7.44 -7.10 5.97
N SER A 170 -7.35 -8.43 6.00
CA SER A 170 -7.64 -9.20 7.21
C SER A 170 -6.51 -9.13 8.25
N GLY A 171 -5.34 -8.60 7.88
CA GLY A 171 -4.16 -8.51 8.75
C GLY A 171 -3.60 -9.88 9.15
N GLN A 172 -3.92 -10.95 8.41
CA GLN A 172 -3.53 -12.31 8.76
C GLN A 172 -2.72 -12.97 7.63
N GLY A 173 -1.54 -13.48 8.00
CA GLY A 173 -0.81 -14.46 7.19
C GLY A 173 0.02 -13.89 6.04
N VAL A 174 0.25 -12.58 5.99
CA VAL A 174 1.20 -11.95 5.06
C VAL A 174 2.23 -11.17 5.88
N ASP A 175 3.44 -11.69 5.98
CA ASP A 175 4.55 -11.00 6.67
C ASP A 175 5.43 -10.25 5.66
N LEU A 176 5.65 -10.88 4.50
CA LEU A 176 6.40 -10.31 3.39
C LEU A 176 5.62 -10.56 2.09
N LEU A 177 5.70 -9.64 1.14
CA LEU A 177 5.14 -9.86 -0.18
C LEU A 177 6.04 -9.32 -1.30
N ARG A 178 6.10 -10.06 -2.41
CA ARG A 178 6.59 -9.57 -3.69
C ARG A 178 5.41 -9.17 -4.54
N LEU A 179 5.34 -7.89 -4.90
CA LEU A 179 4.31 -7.33 -5.76
C LEU A 179 4.89 -6.72 -7.05
N PRO A 180 4.10 -6.58 -8.12
CA PRO A 180 4.50 -5.81 -9.29
C PRO A 180 4.33 -4.30 -9.01
N SER A 181 5.13 -3.47 -9.69
CA SER A 181 5.27 -2.04 -9.40
C SER A 181 3.98 -1.23 -9.61
N ASP A 182 3.13 -1.65 -10.54
CA ASP A 182 1.85 -1.03 -10.85
C ASP A 182 0.81 -1.17 -9.72
N ARG A 183 0.95 -2.19 -8.87
CA ARG A 183 0.01 -2.42 -7.75
C ARG A 183 0.41 -1.70 -6.48
N LEU A 184 1.69 -1.36 -6.29
CA LEU A 184 2.22 -0.74 -5.07
C LEU A 184 1.46 0.53 -4.66
N PRO A 185 1.15 1.49 -5.57
CA PRO A 185 0.46 2.71 -5.17
C PRO A 185 -0.93 2.49 -4.55
N GLY A 186 -1.66 1.48 -5.01
CA GLY A 186 -2.96 1.12 -4.43
C GLY A 186 -2.83 0.61 -3.00
N TYR A 187 -1.91 -0.32 -2.77
CA TYR A 187 -1.66 -0.87 -1.42
C TYR A 187 -1.15 0.18 -0.43
N VAL A 188 -0.32 1.12 -0.88
CA VAL A 188 0.15 2.23 -0.03
C VAL A 188 -1.00 3.20 0.29
N LYS A 189 -1.85 3.50 -0.68
CA LYS A 189 -3.02 4.38 -0.48
C LYS A 189 -3.99 3.79 0.55
N ASP A 190 -4.17 2.47 0.51
CA ASP A 190 -5.09 1.75 1.38
C ASP A 190 -4.46 1.32 2.72
N ASP A 191 -3.24 1.78 3.03
CA ASP A 191 -2.50 1.47 4.26
C ASP A 191 -2.27 -0.04 4.50
N LEU A 192 -2.09 -0.79 3.42
CA LEU A 192 -1.90 -2.25 3.43
C LEU A 192 -0.43 -2.68 3.45
N VAL A 193 0.52 -1.74 3.36
CA VAL A 193 1.96 -2.01 3.42
C VAL A 193 2.68 -0.98 4.30
N GLU A 194 3.69 -1.44 5.04
CA GLU A 194 4.49 -0.58 5.90
C GLU A 194 5.60 0.13 5.11
N ALA A 195 5.93 1.35 5.50
CA ALA A 195 7.16 2.00 5.06
C ALA A 195 8.39 1.25 5.56
N ILE A 196 9.42 1.14 4.72
CA ILE A 196 10.61 0.34 4.97
C ILE A 196 11.84 1.14 5.41
N ASP A 197 11.74 2.47 5.47
CA ASP A 197 12.89 3.35 5.75
C ASP A 197 13.59 3.02 7.08
N THR A 198 12.86 2.50 8.08
CA THR A 198 13.38 2.09 9.39
C THR A 198 14.19 0.79 9.34
N TYR A 199 13.98 -0.03 8.32
CA TYR A 199 14.64 -1.32 8.15
C TYR A 199 15.88 -1.24 7.23
N LEU A 200 16.05 -0.11 6.54
CA LEU A 200 17.16 0.18 5.64
C LEU A 200 18.28 0.91 6.37
N THR A 201 19.45 0.27 6.49
CA THR A 201 20.68 0.97 6.90
C THR A 201 21.16 1.92 5.81
N ASP A 202 22.05 2.85 6.13
CA ASP A 202 22.64 3.74 5.12
C ASP A 202 23.48 2.96 4.10
N ALA A 203 24.11 1.85 4.51
CA ALA A 203 24.78 0.94 3.61
C ALA A 203 23.79 0.25 2.65
N ASP A 204 22.63 -0.19 3.14
CA ASP A 204 21.58 -0.79 2.30
C ASP A 204 21.05 0.22 1.27
N LYS A 205 20.86 1.49 1.67
CA LYS A 205 20.41 2.56 0.77
C LYS A 205 21.45 2.86 -0.30
N ALA A 206 22.73 2.84 0.05
CA ALA A 206 23.83 3.10 -0.88
C ALA A 206 24.00 1.98 -1.93
N ASP A 207 23.56 0.76 -1.62
CA ASP A 207 23.56 -0.39 -2.55
C ASP A 207 22.39 -0.35 -3.56
N ILE A 208 21.40 0.52 -3.33
CA ILE A 208 20.24 0.70 -4.21
C ILE A 208 20.44 1.98 -5.03
N LEU A 209 20.24 1.88 -6.35
CA LEU A 209 20.24 3.06 -7.22
C LEU A 209 19.22 4.10 -6.73
N PRO A 210 19.61 5.38 -6.49
CA PRO A 210 18.74 6.36 -5.84
C PRO A 210 17.39 6.54 -6.55
N ASN A 211 17.41 6.63 -7.88
CA ASN A 211 16.20 6.78 -8.70
C ASN A 211 15.25 5.57 -8.57
N VAL A 212 15.77 4.38 -8.29
CA VAL A 212 14.97 3.17 -8.12
C VAL A 212 14.34 3.12 -6.73
N LEU A 213 15.04 3.59 -5.70
CA LEU A 213 14.44 3.72 -4.37
C LEU A 213 13.36 4.82 -4.36
N ASP A 214 13.60 5.92 -5.06
CA ASP A 214 12.69 7.05 -5.12
C ASP A 214 11.33 6.71 -5.72
N VAL A 215 11.24 5.80 -6.71
CA VAL A 215 9.95 5.37 -7.25
C VAL A 215 9.08 4.60 -6.25
N THR A 216 9.64 4.14 -5.14
CA THR A 216 8.89 3.48 -4.06
C THR A 216 8.39 4.46 -3.00
N ARG A 217 8.76 5.75 -3.10
CA ARG A 217 8.38 6.80 -2.15
C ARG A 217 7.01 7.38 -2.50
N ILE A 218 5.94 6.69 -2.09
CA ILE A 218 4.57 7.00 -2.52
C ILE A 218 3.82 7.87 -1.51
N LYS A 219 3.75 7.47 -0.24
CA LYS A 219 3.06 8.20 0.83
C LYS A 219 4.09 8.84 1.76
N ASP A 220 3.91 10.12 2.07
CA ASP A 220 4.77 10.91 2.97
C ASP A 220 6.27 10.89 2.63
N LYS A 221 6.61 10.68 1.35
CA LYS A 221 7.99 10.52 0.85
C LYS A 221 8.75 9.32 1.47
N LYS A 222 8.04 8.36 2.05
CA LYS A 222 8.62 7.15 2.64
C LYS A 222 8.66 6.01 1.64
N ALA A 223 9.79 5.31 1.56
CA ALA A 223 9.96 4.14 0.72
C ALA A 223 9.07 3.02 1.25
N SER A 224 8.23 2.44 0.38
CA SER A 224 7.25 1.41 0.78
C SER A 224 7.58 0.02 0.24
N ALA A 225 8.71 -0.15 -0.47
CA ALA A 225 9.15 -1.43 -1.00
C ALA A 225 10.65 -1.46 -1.25
N TRP A 226 11.27 -2.63 -1.11
CA TRP A 226 12.61 -2.89 -1.61
C TRP A 226 12.54 -3.14 -3.12
N PRO A 227 13.24 -2.36 -3.95
CA PRO A 227 13.32 -2.65 -5.37
C PRO A 227 14.16 -3.91 -5.61
N LEU A 228 13.56 -4.95 -6.19
CA LEU A 228 14.25 -6.23 -6.44
C LEU A 228 14.90 -6.31 -7.81
N TRP A 229 14.31 -5.66 -8.81
CA TRP A 229 14.89 -5.57 -10.15
C TRP A 229 14.43 -4.32 -10.87
N VAL A 230 15.14 -3.97 -11.95
CA VAL A 230 14.74 -2.92 -12.89
C VAL A 230 14.64 -3.56 -14.27
N VAL A 231 13.50 -3.37 -14.94
CA VAL A 231 13.34 -3.81 -16.33
C VAL A 231 13.58 -2.60 -17.23
N PRO A 232 14.74 -2.50 -17.89
CA PRO A 232 14.92 -1.48 -18.92
C PRO A 232 14.03 -1.83 -20.11
N MET A 233 13.02 -1.00 -20.37
CA MET A 233 12.21 -1.10 -21.59
C MET A 233 12.98 -0.45 -22.73
N GLY A 234 13.17 -1.18 -23.83
CA GLY A 234 13.92 -0.71 -24.99
C GLY A 234 13.36 -1.25 -26.30
N ILE A 235 13.60 -0.51 -27.39
CA ILE A 235 13.36 -0.98 -28.75
C ILE A 235 14.65 -1.65 -29.23
N TYR A 236 14.53 -2.90 -29.66
CA TYR A 236 15.64 -3.66 -30.24
C TYR A 236 15.49 -3.64 -31.76
N VAL A 237 16.54 -3.23 -32.47
CA VAL A 237 16.54 -3.12 -33.95
C VAL A 237 17.38 -4.21 -34.58
N ASN A 238 16.92 -4.70 -35.74
CA ASN A 238 17.68 -5.64 -36.55
C ASN A 238 18.77 -4.89 -37.33
N LYS A 239 20.04 -5.09 -36.95
CA LYS A 239 21.21 -4.47 -37.60
C LYS A 239 21.45 -4.88 -39.06
N THR A 240 20.76 -5.91 -39.54
CA THR A 240 20.82 -6.30 -40.96
C THR A 240 19.82 -5.51 -41.80
N VAL A 241 18.76 -4.99 -41.18
CA VAL A 241 17.71 -4.21 -41.86
C VAL A 241 17.99 -2.70 -41.79
N PHE A 242 18.53 -2.22 -40.66
CA PHE A 242 18.88 -0.82 -40.38
C PHE A 242 20.37 -0.68 -40.16
#